data_AF-A0A7J4S0A3-F1
#
_entry.id   AF-A0A7J4S0A3-F1
#
_cell.length_a   1.000
_cell.length_b   1.000
_cell.length_c   1.000
_cell.angle_alpha   90.00
_cell.angle_beta   90.00
_cell.angle_gamma   90.00
#
_symmetry.space_group_name_H-M   'P 1'
#
loop_
_entity.id
_entity.type
_entity.pdbx_description
1 polymer ?
#
loop_
_entity_poly.entity_id
_entity_poly.type
_entity_poly.pdbx_seq_one_letter_code
_entity_poly.pdbx_strand_id
1 'polypeptide(L)'
;MTEQKIDEKIAEELAREFDYSPLLLEELGGFIRALHEFTHYLQENRYYSESMNKKVFELTLELESLALKTSFLKLQSEALCEQVEKAVLRKEKSKVKKEDAEKLKAEIRKAKEAAEHLHGRLQSVLGEITAEYKRKQSPSC
;
A
#
# COMPACT_ATOMS: atom_id res chain seq x y z
N MET A 1 -26.90 17.08 -8.89
CA MET A 1 -26.21 15.77 -9.05
C MET A 1 -26.03 15.22 -7.64
N THR A 2 -26.32 13.95 -7.38
CA THR A 2 -25.98 13.32 -6.10
C THR A 2 -24.47 13.10 -6.03
N GLU A 3 -23.89 13.10 -4.84
CA GLU A 3 -22.44 12.94 -4.59
C GLU A 3 -21.86 11.69 -5.29
N GLN A 4 -22.53 10.54 -5.14
CA GLN A 4 -22.19 9.31 -5.87
C GLN A 4 -22.10 9.45 -7.40
N LYS A 5 -22.97 10.27 -8.02
CA LYS A 5 -22.93 10.49 -9.47
C LYS A 5 -21.76 11.39 -9.90
N ILE A 6 -21.15 12.11 -8.97
CA ILE A 6 -19.96 12.91 -9.22
C ILE A 6 -18.74 11.98 -9.16
N ASP A 7 -18.66 11.15 -8.12
CA ASP A 7 -17.56 10.19 -7.92
C ASP A 7 -17.45 9.21 -9.09
N GLU A 8 -18.57 8.65 -9.55
CA GLU A 8 -18.61 7.77 -10.73
C GLU A 8 -18.07 8.47 -11.98
N LYS A 9 -18.46 9.72 -12.21
CA LYS A 9 -17.98 10.50 -13.36
C LYS A 9 -16.50 10.83 -13.27
N ILE A 10 -16.00 11.14 -12.07
CA ILE A 10 -14.57 11.37 -11.85
C ILE A 10 -13.81 10.08 -12.18
N ALA A 11 -14.25 8.94 -11.65
CA ALA A 11 -13.62 7.65 -11.92
C ALA A 11 -13.65 7.30 -13.42
N GLU A 12 -14.78 7.50 -14.11
CA GLU A 12 -14.89 7.29 -15.55
C GLU A 12 -13.95 8.19 -16.35
N GLU A 13 -13.86 9.48 -16.00
CA GLU A 13 -13.00 10.43 -16.71
C GLU A 13 -11.52 10.13 -16.46
N LEU A 14 -11.16 9.71 -15.24
CA LEU A 14 -9.81 9.26 -14.90
C LEU A 14 -9.42 7.98 -15.66
N ALA A 15 -10.32 7.01 -15.72
CA ALA A 15 -10.10 5.78 -16.47
C ALA A 15 -9.98 6.06 -17.97
N ARG A 16 -10.84 6.92 -18.53
CA ARG A 16 -10.85 7.22 -19.97
C ARG A 16 -9.64 8.03 -20.43
N GLU A 17 -9.29 9.08 -19.69
CA GLU A 17 -8.25 10.03 -20.14
C GLU A 17 -6.83 9.59 -19.73
N PHE A 18 -6.71 8.85 -18.63
CA PHE A 18 -5.42 8.53 -18.00
C PHE A 18 -5.22 7.03 -17.70
N ASP A 19 -6.21 6.17 -17.97
CA ASP A 19 -6.15 4.74 -17.62
C ASP A 19 -5.78 4.56 -16.14
N TYR A 20 -6.47 5.30 -15.27
CA TYR A 20 -6.21 5.38 -13.85
C TYR A 20 -7.47 5.11 -13.02
N SER A 21 -7.34 4.33 -11.95
CA SER A 21 -8.39 4.08 -10.97
C SER A 21 -7.90 4.43 -9.56
N PRO A 22 -8.53 5.39 -8.87
CA PRO A 22 -8.20 5.75 -7.48
C PRO A 22 -8.31 4.57 -6.50
N LEU A 23 -9.18 3.60 -6.79
CA LEU A 23 -9.40 2.41 -5.97
C LEU A 23 -8.10 1.60 -5.77
N LEU A 24 -7.18 1.62 -6.75
CA LEU A 24 -5.91 0.90 -6.68
C LEU A 24 -5.06 1.35 -5.48
N LEU A 25 -5.08 2.63 -5.14
CA LEU A 25 -4.34 3.17 -4.00
C LEU A 25 -5.01 2.81 -2.67
N GLU A 26 -6.34 2.73 -2.64
CA GLU A 26 -7.08 2.29 -1.45
C GLU A 26 -6.80 0.82 -1.14
N GLU A 27 -6.84 -0.04 -2.17
CA GLU A 27 -6.50 -1.46 -2.05
C GLU A 27 -5.05 -1.65 -1.59
N LEU A 28 -4.10 -0.91 -2.19
CA LEU A 28 -2.70 -0.94 -1.79
C LEU A 28 -2.51 -0.48 -0.33
N GLY A 29 -3.18 0.61 0.07
CA GLY A 29 -3.15 1.10 1.45
C GLY A 29 -3.70 0.08 2.44
N GLY A 30 -4.80 -0.60 2.09
CA GLY A 30 -5.37 -1.69 2.89
C GLY A 30 -4.41 -2.87 3.04
N PHE A 31 -3.74 -3.26 1.95
CA PHE A 31 -2.75 -4.33 1.96
C PHE A 31 -1.53 -4.00 2.83
N ILE A 32 -0.95 -2.80 2.68
CA ILE A 32 0.19 -2.35 3.50
C ILE A 32 -0.19 -2.28 4.98
N ARG A 33 -1.39 -1.78 5.30
CA ARG A 33 -1.88 -1.75 6.69
C ARG A 33 -1.95 -3.16 7.29
N ALA A 34 -2.47 -4.14 6.54
CA ALA A 34 -2.54 -5.52 7.01
C ALA A 34 -1.13 -6.11 7.27
N LEU A 35 -0.16 -5.83 6.41
CA LEU A 35 1.24 -6.24 6.63
C LEU A 35 1.82 -5.59 7.89
N HIS A 36 1.56 -4.29 8.09
CA HIS A 36 2.02 -3.54 9.25
C HIS A 36 1.44 -4.09 10.55
N GLU A 37 0.12 -4.30 10.61
CA GLU A 37 -0.58 -4.94 11.73
C GLU A 37 0.02 -6.31 12.06
N PHE A 38 0.32 -7.12 11.04
CA PHE A 38 0.94 -8.43 11.25
C PHE A 38 2.36 -8.32 11.80
N THR A 39 3.19 -7.41 11.28
CA THR A 39 4.53 -7.19 11.86
C THR A 39 4.48 -6.70 13.30
N HIS A 40 3.53 -5.84 13.62
CA HIS A 40 3.31 -5.37 14.99
C HIS A 40 2.93 -6.53 15.91
N TYR A 41 2.02 -7.39 15.48
CA TYR A 41 1.67 -8.62 16.21
C TYR A 41 2.90 -9.49 16.49
N LEU A 42 3.80 -9.69 15.52
CA LEU A 42 5.05 -10.42 15.76
C LEU A 42 5.91 -9.71 16.82
N GLN A 43 6.09 -8.39 16.71
CA GLN A 43 6.87 -7.60 17.66
C GLN A 43 6.33 -7.62 19.09
N GLU A 44 5.02 -7.72 19.28
CA GLU A 44 4.41 -7.85 20.61
C GLU A 44 4.57 -9.27 21.19
N ASN A 45 4.64 -10.28 20.32
CA ASN A 45 4.69 -11.69 20.70
C ASN A 45 6.09 -12.28 20.52
N ARG A 46 7.08 -11.72 21.22
CA ARG A 46 8.50 -12.12 21.11
C ARG A 46 8.80 -13.42 21.87
N TYR A 47 8.67 -14.56 21.19
CA TYR A 47 9.12 -15.88 21.70
C TYR A 47 10.30 -16.47 20.90
N TYR A 48 10.76 -15.74 19.89
CA TYR A 48 11.84 -16.11 18.97
C TYR A 48 13.17 -15.41 19.34
N SER A 49 14.25 -15.81 18.68
CA SER A 49 15.61 -15.34 18.95
C SER A 49 15.81 -13.85 18.64
N GLU A 50 16.84 -13.26 19.23
CA GLU A 50 17.21 -11.85 18.98
C GLU A 50 17.55 -11.59 17.51
N SER A 51 18.08 -12.59 16.80
CA SER A 51 18.27 -12.49 15.34
C SER A 51 16.95 -12.36 14.58
N MET A 52 15.92 -13.13 14.97
CA MET A 52 14.58 -13.00 14.38
C MET A 52 13.94 -11.66 14.73
N ASN A 53 14.15 -11.19 15.97
CA ASN A 53 13.67 -9.89 16.41
C ASN A 53 14.22 -8.74 15.54
N LYS A 54 15.51 -8.77 15.18
CA LYS A 54 16.10 -7.81 14.26
C LYS A 54 15.46 -7.86 12.87
N LYS A 55 15.24 -9.05 12.31
CA LYS A 55 14.57 -9.22 11.01
C LYS A 55 13.15 -8.65 11.02
N VAL A 56 12.38 -8.93 12.08
CA VAL A 56 11.02 -8.39 12.24
C VAL A 56 11.07 -6.86 12.36
N PHE A 57 12.00 -6.31 13.13
CA PHE A 57 12.17 -4.87 13.29
C PHE A 57 12.53 -4.17 11.97
N GLU A 58 13.45 -4.72 11.18
CA GLU A 58 13.79 -4.21 9.84
C GLU A 58 12.56 -4.19 8.92
N LEU A 59 11.77 -5.28 8.91
CA LEU A 59 10.54 -5.34 8.13
C LEU A 59 9.51 -4.28 8.57
N THR A 60 9.38 -4.03 9.87
CA THR A 60 8.50 -2.97 10.37
C THR A 60 8.91 -1.60 9.85
N LEU A 61 10.20 -1.24 9.92
CA LEU A 61 10.69 0.05 9.42
C LEU A 61 10.46 0.22 7.92
N GLU A 62 10.66 -0.84 7.14
CA GLU A 62 10.40 -0.81 5.70
C GLU A 62 8.91 -0.65 5.39
N LEU A 63 8.02 -1.30 6.16
CA LEU A 63 6.57 -1.14 6.04
C LEU A 63 6.10 0.26 6.43
N GLU A 64 6.64 0.84 7.51
CA GLU A 64 6.35 2.21 7.93
C GLU A 64 6.77 3.22 6.84
N SER A 65 7.96 3.03 6.25
CA SER A 65 8.42 3.85 5.13
C SER A 65 7.50 3.74 3.91
N LEU A 66 7.07 2.52 3.58
CA LEU A 66 6.14 2.27 2.47
C LEU A 66 4.74 2.83 2.74
N ALA A 67 4.27 2.78 3.99
CA ALA A 67 3.00 3.37 4.41
C ALA A 67 3.02 4.90 4.26
N LEU A 68 4.13 5.55 4.65
CA LEU A 68 4.32 6.99 4.46
C LEU A 68 4.34 7.36 2.97
N LYS A 69 5.07 6.59 2.15
CA LYS A 69 5.09 6.79 0.70
C LYS A 69 3.70 6.64 0.09
N THR A 70 2.94 5.63 0.50
CA THR A 70 1.57 5.39 -0.02
C THR A 70 0.61 6.49 0.41
N SER A 71 0.78 7.04 1.62
CA SER A 71 0.01 8.19 2.09
C SER A 71 0.28 9.44 1.25
N PHE A 72 1.54 9.67 0.87
CA PHE A 72 1.91 10.75 -0.05
C PHE A 72 1.30 10.54 -1.45
N LEU A 73 1.32 9.32 -1.99
CA LEU A 73 0.68 8.99 -3.26
C LEU A 73 -0.83 9.20 -3.21
N LYS A 74 -1.47 8.90 -2.07
CA LYS A 74 -2.90 9.17 -1.85
C LYS A 74 -3.21 10.66 -1.93
N LEU A 75 -2.43 11.52 -1.28
CA LEU A 75 -2.59 12.97 -1.38
C LEU A 75 -2.43 13.47 -2.83
N GLN A 76 -1.48 12.91 -3.58
CA GLN A 76 -1.30 13.24 -5.00
C GLN A 76 -2.50 12.78 -5.84
N SER A 77 -3.06 11.61 -5.56
CA SER A 77 -4.27 11.12 -6.23
C SER A 77 -5.47 11.99 -5.90
N GLU A 78 -5.67 12.37 -4.65
CA GLU A 78 -6.77 13.26 -4.22
C GLU A 78 -6.69 14.60 -4.94
N ALA A 79 -5.50 15.21 -5.01
CA ALA A 79 -5.29 16.46 -5.75
C ALA A 79 -5.60 16.33 -7.26
N LEU A 80 -5.38 15.14 -7.83
CA LEU A 80 -5.70 14.84 -9.22
C LEU A 80 -7.22 14.64 -9.42
N CYS A 81 -7.88 13.92 -8.50
CA CYS A 81 -9.33 13.76 -8.45
C CYS A 81 -10.04 15.12 -8.32
N GLU A 82 -9.59 16.00 -7.42
CA GLU A 82 -10.17 17.34 -7.25
C GLU A 82 -10.09 18.20 -8.53
N GLN A 83 -9.01 18.08 -9.31
CA GLN A 83 -8.87 18.82 -10.56
C GLN A 83 -9.87 18.33 -11.61
N VAL A 84 -10.08 17.02 -11.68
CA VAL A 84 -11.09 16.41 -12.56
C VAL A 84 -12.49 16.78 -12.08
N GLU A 85 -12.76 16.71 -10.78
CA GLU A 85 -14.04 17.13 -10.20
C GLU A 85 -14.37 18.59 -10.56
N LYS A 86 -13.41 19.51 -10.37
CA LYS A 86 -13.58 20.92 -10.75
C LYS A 86 -13.92 21.08 -12.23
N ALA A 87 -13.32 20.27 -13.10
CA ALA A 87 -13.61 20.29 -14.54
C ALA A 87 -15.01 19.71 -14.86
N VAL A 88 -15.38 18.58 -14.25
CA VAL A 88 -16.70 17.94 -14.37
C VAL A 88 -17.81 18.90 -13.94
N LEU A 89 -17.65 19.56 -12.79
CA LEU A 89 -18.61 20.52 -12.25
C LEU A 89 -18.77 21.74 -13.16
N ARG A 90 -17.67 22.21 -13.78
CA ARG A 90 -17.67 23.32 -14.74
C ARG A 90 -18.07 22.90 -16.16
N LYS A 91 -18.22 21.60 -16.42
CA LYS A 91 -18.45 21.02 -17.76
C LYS A 91 -17.35 21.41 -18.75
N GLU A 92 -16.12 21.50 -18.26
CA GLU A 92 -14.92 21.81 -19.05
C GLU A 92 -14.03 20.56 -19.17
N LYS A 93 -13.05 20.61 -20.07
CA LYS A 93 -12.00 19.58 -20.10
C LYS A 93 -11.05 19.76 -18.92
N SER A 94 -10.66 18.64 -18.29
CA SER A 94 -9.62 18.64 -17.27
C SER A 94 -8.30 19.21 -17.79
N LYS A 95 -7.61 19.98 -16.94
CA LYS A 95 -6.26 20.53 -17.19
C LYS A 95 -5.15 19.63 -16.64
N VAL A 96 -5.50 18.46 -16.11
CA VAL A 96 -4.52 17.48 -15.63
C VAL A 96 -3.60 17.08 -16.78
N LYS A 97 -2.28 17.16 -16.53
CA LYS A 97 -1.29 16.75 -17.52
C LYS A 97 -1.17 15.23 -17.52
N LYS A 98 -1.17 14.63 -18.72
CA LYS A 98 -0.96 13.18 -18.88
C LYS A 98 0.34 12.70 -18.21
N GLU A 99 1.40 13.51 -18.29
CA GLU A 99 2.69 13.19 -17.66
C GLU A 99 2.59 13.03 -16.14
N ASP A 100 1.79 13.87 -15.47
CA ASP A 100 1.64 13.81 -14.01
C ASP A 100 0.85 12.55 -13.59
N ALA A 101 -0.19 12.20 -14.35
CA ALA A 101 -0.97 10.98 -14.14
C ALA A 101 -0.11 9.71 -14.36
N GLU A 102 0.70 9.69 -15.42
CA GLU A 102 1.59 8.55 -15.71
C GLU A 102 2.70 8.39 -14.66
N LYS A 103 3.26 9.51 -14.17
CA LYS A 103 4.20 9.46 -13.04
C LYS A 103 3.55 8.88 -11.79
N LEU A 104 2.33 9.32 -11.46
CA LEU A 104 1.59 8.78 -10.32
C LEU A 104 1.37 7.27 -10.47
N LYS A 105 0.89 6.82 -11.64
CA LYS A 105 0.70 5.39 -11.94
C LYS A 105 1.99 4.58 -11.78
N ALA A 106 3.10 5.09 -12.30
CA ALA A 106 4.39 4.43 -12.19
C ALA A 106 4.85 4.29 -10.73
N GLU A 107 4.65 5.33 -9.90
CA GLU A 107 5.01 5.27 -8.48
C GLU A 107 4.09 4.36 -7.68
N ILE A 108 2.79 4.31 -7.99
CA ILE A 108 1.84 3.34 -7.39
C ILE A 108 2.28 1.92 -7.71
N ARG A 109 2.66 1.65 -8.97
CA ARG A 109 3.16 0.33 -9.37
C ARG A 109 4.41 -0.07 -8.59
N LYS A 110 5.38 0.84 -8.45
CA LYS A 110 6.58 0.58 -7.63
C LYS A 110 6.24 0.33 -6.17
N ALA A 111 5.28 1.06 -5.60
CA ALA A 111 4.82 0.86 -4.23
C ALA A 111 4.14 -0.52 -4.06
N LYS A 112 3.36 -0.95 -5.05
CA LYS A 112 2.77 -2.29 -5.10
C LYS A 112 3.84 -3.39 -5.14
N GLU A 113 4.80 -3.28 -6.06
CA GLU A 113 5.92 -4.24 -6.18
C GLU A 113 6.73 -4.32 -4.86
N ALA A 114 6.95 -3.19 -4.20
CA ALA A 114 7.61 -3.15 -2.89
C ALA A 114 6.76 -3.83 -1.79
N ALA A 115 5.45 -3.60 -1.77
CA ALA A 115 4.54 -4.25 -0.81
C ALA A 115 4.53 -5.78 -0.99
N GLU A 116 4.48 -6.26 -2.23
CA GLU A 116 4.52 -7.68 -2.56
C GLU A 116 5.86 -8.32 -2.13
N HIS A 117 6.97 -7.62 -2.36
CA HIS A 117 8.28 -8.06 -1.89
C HIS A 117 8.37 -8.15 -0.36
N LEU A 118 7.84 -7.15 0.36
CA LEU A 118 7.76 -7.17 1.82
C LEU A 118 6.88 -8.30 2.34
N HIS A 119 5.75 -8.56 1.70
CA HIS A 119 4.90 -9.70 2.02
C HIS A 119 5.64 -11.04 1.88
N GLY A 120 6.39 -11.26 0.80
CA GLY A 120 7.18 -12.48 0.63
C GLY A 120 8.27 -12.65 1.70
N ARG A 121 8.94 -11.55 2.10
CA ARG A 121 9.90 -11.58 3.21
C ARG A 121 9.25 -11.87 4.54
N LEU A 122 8.07 -11.30 4.79
CA LEU A 122 7.30 -11.52 6.01
C LEU A 122 6.87 -12.99 6.14
N GLN A 123 6.43 -13.61 5.05
CA GLN A 123 6.13 -15.05 5.00
C GLN A 123 7.36 -15.90 5.33
N SER A 124 8.53 -15.51 4.79
CA SER A 124 9.80 -16.21 5.06
C SER A 124 10.17 -16.12 6.55
N VAL A 125 10.08 -14.93 7.15
CA VAL A 125 10.34 -14.71 8.58
C VAL A 125 9.37 -15.50 9.45
N LEU A 126 8.08 -15.57 9.09
CA LEU A 126 7.09 -16.38 9.79
C LEU A 126 7.46 -17.87 9.77
N GLY A 127 7.94 -18.37 8.63
CA GLY A 127 8.42 -19.74 8.49
C GLY A 127 9.60 -20.04 9.41
N GLU A 128 10.57 -19.12 9.48
CA GLU A 128 11.72 -19.22 10.38
C GLU A 128 11.32 -19.20 11.87
N ILE A 129 10.43 -18.28 12.27
CA ILE A 129 9.87 -18.19 13.63
C ILE A 129 9.18 -19.49 14.01
N THR A 130 8.35 -20.04 13.11
CA THR A 130 7.64 -21.31 13.33
C THR A 130 8.61 -22.48 13.51
N ALA A 131 9.67 -22.53 12.70
CA ALA A 131 10.69 -23.57 12.82
C ALA A 131 11.51 -23.44 14.11
N GLU A 132 11.78 -22.21 14.59
CA GLU A 132 12.42 -21.99 15.88
C GLU A 132 11.54 -22.46 17.04
N TYR A 133 10.24 -22.13 16.99
CA TYR A 133 9.27 -22.56 18.00
C TYR A 133 9.19 -24.09 18.11
N LYS A 134 9.06 -24.80 16.98
CA LYS A 134 9.02 -26.27 16.96
C LYS A 134 10.28 -26.89 17.57
N ARG A 135 11.46 -26.34 17.27
CA ARG A 135 12.74 -26.80 17.86
C ARG A 135 12.79 -26.62 19.37
N LYS A 136 12.21 -25.54 19.90
CA LYS A 136 12.12 -25.31 21.36
C LYS A 136 11.12 -26.25 22.06
N GLN A 137 10.06 -26.66 21.37
CA GLN A 137 9.04 -27.57 21.93
C GLN A 137 9.40 -29.06 21.86
N SER A 138 10.30 -29.43 20.96
CA SER A 138 10.82 -30.79 20.85
C SER A 138 12.32 -30.79 21.15
N PRO A 139 12.74 -30.54 22.41
CA PRO A 139 14.11 -30.81 22.78
C PRO A 139 14.31 -32.32 22.61
N SER A 140 15.10 -32.70 21.62
CA SER A 140 15.51 -34.08 21.38
C SER A 140 15.92 -34.75 22.70
N CYS A 141 15.33 -35.92 22.97
CA CYS A 141 15.76 -36.86 24.01
C CYS A 141 17.24 -37.22 23.86
#